data_AF-A0A535L432-F1
#
_entry.id   AF-A0A535L432-F1
#
_cell.length_a   1.000
_cell.length_b   1.000
_cell.length_c   1.000
_cell.angle_alpha   90.00
_cell.angle_beta   90.00
_cell.angle_gamma   90.00
#
_symmetry.space_group_name_H-M   'P 1'
#
loop_
_entity.id
_entity.type
_entity.pdbx_description
1 polymer ?
#
loop_
_entity_poly.entity_id
_entity_poly.type
_entity_poly.pdbx_seq_one_letter_code
_entity_poly.pdbx_strand_id
1 'polypeptide(L)'
;PSIERGDGVWLYTDSGGKILDACSGGAMVSNLGHVAPAVVDAGARQAEEIAYMYMDHFTNQPQEDLAARLLEVAAPEMARVRFASSGSEANETALRLARQYHVDRGEADR
;
A
#
# COMPACT_ATOMS: atom_id res chain seq x y z
N PRO A 1 -19.72 -8.91 17.84
CA PRO A 1 -19.88 -9.96 16.82
C PRO A 1 -18.51 -10.21 16.18
N SER A 2 -18.13 -11.47 15.96
CA SER A 2 -16.92 -11.77 15.18
C SER A 2 -17.26 -11.77 13.70
N ILE A 3 -16.32 -11.41 12.83
CA ILE A 3 -16.46 -11.51 11.37
C ILE A 3 -15.73 -12.76 10.90
N GLU A 4 -16.42 -13.67 10.22
CA GLU A 4 -15.83 -14.94 9.73
C GLU A 4 -15.57 -14.94 8.22
N ARG A 5 -16.29 -14.11 7.46
CA ARG A 5 -16.16 -14.05 6.00
C ARG A 5 -16.48 -12.66 5.48
N GLY A 6 -15.78 -12.25 4.43
CA GLY A 6 -16.13 -11.11 3.60
C GLY A 6 -16.34 -11.54 2.15
N ASP A 7 -17.22 -10.85 1.43
CA ASP A 7 -17.52 -11.12 0.02
C ASP A 7 -18.09 -9.86 -0.65
N GLY A 8 -17.30 -9.27 -1.55
CA GLY A 8 -17.63 -7.99 -2.17
C GLY A 8 -17.82 -6.91 -1.12
N VAL A 9 -18.99 -6.29 -1.06
CA VAL A 9 -19.30 -5.23 -0.08
C VAL A 9 -19.90 -5.76 1.23
N TRP A 10 -19.89 -7.08 1.45
CA TRP A 10 -20.57 -7.70 2.59
C TRP A 10 -19.60 -8.34 3.56
N LEU A 11 -19.94 -8.23 4.85
CA LEU A 11 -19.33 -8.96 5.95
C LEU A 11 -20.34 -9.93 6.54
N TYR A 12 -19.87 -11.12 6.93
CA TYR A 12 -20.66 -12.17 7.53
C TYR A 12 -20.15 -12.41 8.96
N THR A 13 -21.07 -12.33 9.92
CA THR A 13 -20.75 -12.54 11.33
C THR A 13 -20.79 -14.02 11.69
N ASP A 14 -20.04 -14.41 12.72
CA ASP A 14 -20.08 -15.74 13.35
C ASP A 14 -21.49 -16.20 13.78
N SER A 15 -22.36 -15.24 14.09
CA SER A 15 -23.77 -15.47 14.41
C SER A 15 -24.71 -15.58 13.21
N GLY A 16 -24.19 -15.64 11.97
CA GLY A 16 -24.97 -15.72 10.74
C GLY A 16 -25.54 -14.39 10.24
N GLY A 17 -25.14 -13.27 10.83
CA GLY A 17 -25.52 -11.93 10.41
C GLY A 17 -24.81 -11.50 9.14
N LYS A 18 -25.47 -10.65 8.33
CA LYS A 18 -24.89 -10.05 7.13
C LYS A 18 -24.91 -8.53 7.24
N ILE A 19 -23.74 -7.91 7.11
CA ILE A 19 -23.53 -6.47 7.30
C ILE A 19 -23.03 -5.87 5.99
N LEU A 20 -23.66 -4.78 5.54
CA LEU A 20 -23.15 -3.97 4.43
C LEU A 20 -21.94 -3.17 4.93
N ASP A 21 -20.79 -3.38 4.32
CA ASP A 21 -19.63 -2.52 4.53
C ASP A 21 -19.70 -1.30 3.60
N ALA A 22 -20.31 -0.24 4.10
CA ALA A 22 -20.42 1.03 3.40
C ALA A 22 -19.20 1.96 3.61
N CYS A 23 -18.15 1.49 4.28
CA CYS A 23 -16.99 2.29 4.67
C CYS A 23 -15.64 1.65 4.28
N SER A 24 -15.65 0.66 3.37
CA SER A 24 -14.46 -0.04 2.87
C SER A 24 -13.53 -0.53 3.98
N GLY A 25 -14.08 -1.29 4.93
CA GLY A 25 -13.36 -1.88 6.07
C GLY A 25 -13.24 -0.93 7.26
N GLY A 26 -13.97 0.19 7.27
CA GLY A 26 -13.93 1.22 8.31
C GLY A 26 -12.69 2.10 8.27
N ALA A 27 -11.57 1.59 7.75
CA ALA A 27 -10.33 2.31 7.50
C ALA A 27 -10.17 2.79 6.05
N MET A 28 -11.20 2.60 5.20
CA MET A 28 -11.19 2.99 3.78
C MET A 28 -10.11 2.27 2.95
N VAL A 29 -9.89 0.98 3.22
CA VAL A 29 -8.82 0.17 2.59
C VAL A 29 -9.34 -0.95 1.68
N SER A 30 -10.57 -1.44 1.87
CA SER A 30 -11.16 -2.52 1.06
C SER A 30 -11.80 -2.01 -0.23
N ASN A 31 -11.04 -1.29 -1.07
CA ASN A 31 -11.58 -0.58 -2.23
C ASN A 31 -12.06 -1.50 -3.37
N LEU A 32 -11.51 -2.72 -3.48
CA LEU A 32 -11.95 -3.74 -4.44
C LEU A 32 -13.06 -4.64 -3.87
N GLY A 33 -13.55 -4.33 -2.67
CA GLY A 33 -14.37 -5.24 -1.87
C GLY A 33 -13.53 -6.27 -1.10
N HIS A 34 -14.22 -6.99 -0.21
CA HIS A 34 -13.66 -8.11 0.52
C HIS A 34 -13.49 -9.30 -0.43
N VAL A 35 -12.29 -9.90 -0.40
CA VAL A 35 -11.84 -10.96 -1.30
C VAL A 35 -11.67 -10.48 -2.75
N ALA A 36 -10.40 -10.25 -3.14
CA ALA A 36 -10.01 -9.93 -4.51
C ALA A 36 -9.15 -11.08 -5.07
N PRO A 37 -9.75 -12.09 -5.73
CA PRO A 37 -9.03 -13.31 -6.15
C PRO A 37 -7.77 -13.01 -6.98
N ALA A 38 -7.87 -12.08 -7.94
CA ALA A 38 -6.74 -11.69 -8.77
C ALA A 38 -5.54 -11.14 -7.96
N VAL A 39 -5.78 -10.45 -6.84
CA VAL A 39 -4.72 -9.94 -5.96
C VAL A 39 -4.13 -11.06 -5.12
N VAL A 40 -4.98 -11.96 -4.59
CA VAL A 40 -4.55 -13.13 -3.82
C VAL A 40 -3.66 -14.03 -4.68
N ASP A 41 -4.11 -14.35 -5.91
CA ASP A 41 -3.37 -15.20 -6.84
C ASP A 41 -2.05 -14.56 -7.28
N ALA A 42 -2.02 -13.24 -7.49
CA ALA A 42 -0.78 -12.53 -7.79
C ALA A 42 0.21 -12.57 -6.61
N GLY A 43 -0.26 -12.34 -5.38
CA GLY A 43 0.56 -12.41 -4.18
C GLY A 43 1.11 -13.81 -3.91
N ALA A 44 0.28 -14.84 -4.08
CA ALA A 44 0.69 -16.24 -3.92
C ALA A 44 1.80 -16.63 -4.91
N ARG A 45 1.61 -16.33 -6.21
CA ARG A 45 2.64 -16.59 -7.24
C ARG A 45 3.95 -15.86 -6.94
N GLN A 46 3.88 -14.58 -6.56
CA GLN A 46 5.09 -13.82 -6.24
C GLN A 46 5.82 -14.41 -5.02
N ALA A 47 5.09 -14.88 -4.00
CA ALA A 47 5.68 -15.49 -2.82
C ALA A 47 6.37 -16.83 -3.09
N GLU A 48 5.91 -17.58 -4.11
CA GLU A 48 6.57 -18.81 -4.58
C GLU A 48 7.91 -18.51 -5.29
N GLU A 49 8.04 -17.35 -5.94
CA GLU A 49 9.27 -16.92 -6.60
C GLU A 49 10.24 -16.23 -5.61
N ILE A 50 9.78 -15.15 -4.98
CA ILE A 50 10.54 -14.31 -4.04
C ILE A 50 9.58 -13.68 -3.02
N ALA A 51 9.61 -14.17 -1.78
CA ALA A 51 8.78 -13.63 -0.70
C ALA A 51 9.31 -12.31 -0.09
N TYR A 52 10.63 -12.11 -0.09
CA TYR A 52 11.25 -10.92 0.51
C TYR A 52 12.62 -10.61 -0.08
N MET A 53 12.91 -9.32 -0.21
CA MET A 53 14.24 -8.78 -0.46
C MET A 53 14.42 -7.47 0.32
N TYR A 54 15.66 -7.11 0.64
CA TYR A 54 15.95 -5.83 1.29
C TYR A 54 16.08 -4.71 0.25
N MET A 55 15.09 -3.80 0.22
CA MET A 55 14.92 -2.88 -0.92
C MET A 55 15.88 -1.69 -0.97
N ASP A 56 16.72 -1.48 0.06
CA ASP A 56 17.81 -0.50 -0.02
C ASP A 56 18.99 -1.01 -0.88
N HIS A 57 19.00 -2.31 -1.23
CA HIS A 57 20.05 -2.93 -2.06
C HIS A 57 19.53 -3.53 -3.36
N PHE A 58 18.24 -3.91 -3.42
CA PHE A 58 17.69 -4.66 -4.54
C PHE A 58 16.33 -4.10 -4.98
N THR A 59 16.00 -4.35 -6.25
CA THR A 59 14.68 -4.13 -6.84
C THR A 59 14.15 -5.42 -7.45
N ASN A 60 12.85 -5.43 -7.81
CA ASN A 60 12.21 -6.53 -8.53
C ASN A 60 11.19 -5.97 -9.54
N GLN A 61 10.81 -6.80 -10.52
CA GLN A 61 9.94 -6.36 -11.61
C GLN A 61 8.57 -5.83 -11.12
N PRO A 62 7.84 -6.49 -10.19
CA PRO A 62 6.58 -5.94 -9.66
C PRO A 62 6.73 -4.55 -9.03
N GLN A 63 7.82 -4.31 -8.31
CA GLN A 63 8.10 -3.02 -7.68
C GLN A 63 8.37 -1.93 -8.73
N GLU A 64 9.15 -2.24 -9.76
CA GLU A 64 9.47 -1.31 -10.84
C GLU A 64 8.24 -0.97 -11.69
N ASP A 65 7.44 -1.98 -12.05
CA ASP A 65 6.20 -1.80 -12.81
C ASP A 65 5.18 -0.96 -12.03
N LEU A 66 5.05 -1.20 -10.72
CA LEU A 66 4.18 -0.42 -9.86
C LEU A 66 4.66 1.03 -9.75
N ALA A 67 5.97 1.25 -9.62
CA ALA A 67 6.53 2.61 -9.58
C ALA A 67 6.24 3.37 -10.88
N ALA A 68 6.41 2.71 -12.04
CA ALA A 68 6.09 3.29 -13.34
C ALA A 68 4.60 3.67 -13.44
N ARG A 69 3.69 2.76 -13.12
CA ARG A 69 2.23 3.02 -13.13
C ARG A 69 1.80 4.12 -12.16
N LEU A 70 2.43 4.22 -10.99
CA LEU A 70 2.12 5.28 -10.03
C LEU A 70 2.51 6.66 -10.58
N LEU A 71 3.62 6.76 -11.32
CA LEU A 71 4.05 8.02 -11.94
C LEU A 71 3.11 8.47 -13.08
N GLU A 72 2.38 7.56 -13.71
CA GLU A 72 1.36 7.92 -14.73
C GLU A 72 0.16 8.68 -14.14
N VAL A 73 -0.12 8.50 -12.84
CA VAL A 73 -1.28 9.11 -12.15
C VAL A 73 -0.90 10.11 -11.06
N ALA A 74 0.39 10.22 -10.74
CA ALA A 74 0.92 11.20 -9.78
C ALA A 74 0.91 12.62 -10.37
N ALA A 75 1.15 13.62 -9.50
CA ALA A 75 1.33 14.99 -9.96
C ALA A 75 2.52 15.09 -10.96
N PRO A 76 2.44 15.90 -12.03
CA PRO A 76 3.46 15.96 -13.09
C PRO A 76 4.88 16.25 -12.61
N GLU A 77 5.04 16.89 -11.46
CA GLU A 77 6.32 17.23 -10.84
C GLU A 77 6.99 16.03 -10.15
N MET A 78 6.26 14.93 -9.93
CA MET A 78 6.76 13.74 -9.27
C MET A 78 7.60 12.89 -10.24
N ALA A 79 8.78 12.48 -9.82
CA ALA A 79 9.72 11.74 -10.66
C ALA A 79 10.16 10.38 -10.09
N ARG A 80 9.85 10.10 -8.81
CA ARG A 80 10.31 8.90 -8.08
C ARG A 80 9.25 8.43 -7.09
N VAL A 81 9.27 7.14 -6.81
CA VAL A 81 8.38 6.48 -5.82
C VAL A 81 9.24 5.82 -4.76
N ARG A 82 8.89 6.03 -3.49
CA ARG A 82 9.43 5.28 -2.36
C ARG A 82 8.29 4.55 -1.66
N PHE A 83 8.39 3.23 -1.58
CA PHE A 83 7.38 2.39 -0.95
C PHE A 83 7.53 2.40 0.58
N ALA A 84 6.41 2.26 1.29
CA ALA A 84 6.32 2.12 2.74
C ALA A 84 5.22 1.11 3.08
N SER A 85 5.27 0.50 4.27
CA SER A 85 4.31 -0.54 4.68
C SER A 85 3.03 0.05 5.28
N SER A 86 3.04 1.34 5.61
CA SER A 86 1.88 2.06 6.14
C SER A 86 1.89 3.54 5.76
N GLY A 87 0.74 4.20 5.90
CA GLY A 87 0.63 5.65 5.70
C GLY A 87 1.45 6.46 6.72
N SER A 88 1.57 5.99 7.96
CA SER A 88 2.39 6.65 8.98
C SER A 88 3.88 6.61 8.63
N GLU A 89 4.38 5.47 8.15
CA GLU A 89 5.76 5.34 7.66
C GLU A 89 6.01 6.22 6.43
N ALA A 90 5.02 6.32 5.53
CA ALA A 90 5.11 7.21 4.37
C ALA A 90 5.26 8.69 4.81
N ASN A 91 4.49 9.13 5.80
CA ASN A 91 4.60 10.49 6.35
C ASN A 91 5.97 10.75 7.01
N GLU A 92 6.46 9.83 7.85
CA GLU A 92 7.79 9.95 8.46
C GLU A 92 8.89 10.01 7.40
N THR A 93 8.79 9.18 6.35
CA THR A 93 9.74 9.17 5.23
C THR A 93 9.71 10.49 4.47
N ALA A 94 8.53 11.03 4.18
CA ALA A 94 8.37 12.32 3.51
C ALA A 94 8.97 13.47 4.34
N LEU A 95 8.72 13.49 5.65
CA LEU A 95 9.30 14.49 6.56
C LEU A 95 10.82 14.42 6.59
N ARG A 96 11.39 13.22 6.69
CA ARG A 96 12.86 13.03 6.66
C ARG A 96 13.45 13.47 5.34
N LEU A 97 12.81 13.15 4.22
CA LEU A 97 13.26 13.59 2.90
C LEU A 97 13.25 15.11 2.77
N ALA A 98 12.17 15.77 3.23
CA ALA A 98 12.07 17.23 3.22
C ALA A 98 13.15 17.89 4.09
N ARG A 99 13.40 17.34 5.29
CA ARG A 99 14.49 17.83 6.15
C ARG A 99 15.86 17.62 5.51
N GLN A 100 16.13 16.43 5.00
CA GLN A 100 17.41 16.10 4.36
C GLN A 100 17.68 17.03 3.18
N TYR A 101 16.65 17.33 2.37
CA TYR A 101 16.75 18.28 1.27
C TYR A 101 17.24 19.68 1.71
N HIS A 102 16.70 20.23 2.80
CA HIS A 102 17.14 21.53 3.32
C HIS A 102 18.54 21.46 3.93
N VAL A 103 18.84 20.40 4.69
CA VAL A 103 20.17 20.17 5.27
C VAL A 103 21.25 20.10 4.18
N ASP A 104 21.02 19.34 3.11
CA ASP A 104 21.96 19.18 1.99
C ASP A 104 22.20 20.49 1.23
N ARG A 105 21.26 21.43 1.31
CA ARG A 105 21.35 22.77 0.73
C ARG A 105 21.93 23.83 1.68
N GLY A 106 22.36 23.44 2.88
CA GLY A 106 22.92 24.35 3.88
C GLY A 106 21.88 25.13 4.70
N GLU A 107 20.60 24.76 4.61
CA GLU A 107 19.48 25.38 5.34
C GLU A 107 19.08 24.51 6.56
N ALA A 108 20.03 24.12 7.40
CA ALA A 108 19.84 23.08 8.43
C ALA A 108 18.79 23.40 9.51
N ASP A 109 18.40 24.67 9.67
CA ASP A 109 17.39 25.13 10.62
C ASP A 109 15.94 24.97 10.11
N ARG A 110 15.76 24.51 8.86
CA ARG A 110 14.44 24.25 8.25
C ARG A 110 14.02 22.80 8.33
#